data_AF-A0A7V8FM94-F1
#
_entry.id   AF-A0A7V8FM94-F1
#
_cell.length_a   1.000
_cell.length_b   1.000
_cell.length_c   1.000
_cell.angle_alpha   90.00
_cell.angle_beta   90.00
_cell.angle_gamma   90.00
#
_symmetry.space_group_name_H-M   'P 1'
#
loop_
_entity.id
_entity.type
_entity.pdbx_description
1 polymer ?
#
loop_
_entity_poly.entity_id
_entity_poly.type
_entity_poly.pdbx_seq_one_letter_code
_entity_poly.pdbx_strand_id
1 'polypeptide(L)'
;MRATVANTSFLMTRAATLDPVDGAPAVQVWYTPAGEVVRVREDGRLVGTAGVPQVDWREARLDQAPTWQQVAAQQAANQPALQYTRERDVTPGYHSGLRDLVTVQAVRATSRMPKAMVGAASEQLQWFTETSRLLDAARVNATAQAPKLDPVHQPLPPALYAVDMRTGQVAYSEQCLSASVCITLQAWPPATPPAP
;
A
#
# COMPACT_ATOMS: atom_id res chain seq x y z
N MET A 1 -8.38 12.82 -3.72
CA MET A 1 -8.40 11.36 -3.54
C MET A 1 -9.52 11.00 -2.56
N ARG A 2 -10.15 9.82 -2.66
CA ARG A 2 -11.04 9.30 -1.62
C ARG A 2 -10.27 8.27 -0.80
N ALA A 3 -10.27 8.41 0.51
CA ALA A 3 -9.69 7.43 1.43
C ALA A 3 -10.77 6.82 2.31
N THR A 4 -10.58 5.57 2.74
CA THR A 4 -11.43 4.92 3.76
C THR A 4 -10.55 4.24 4.79
N VAL A 5 -10.82 4.51 6.07
CA VAL A 5 -10.14 3.90 7.23
C VAL A 5 -11.21 3.49 8.22
N ALA A 6 -11.15 2.27 8.74
CA ALA A 6 -12.14 1.74 9.69
C ALA A 6 -13.60 1.98 9.25
N ASN A 7 -13.91 1.71 7.97
CA ASN A 7 -15.21 1.94 7.32
C ASN A 7 -15.68 3.40 7.21
N THR A 8 -14.86 4.37 7.60
CA THR A 8 -15.16 5.79 7.45
C THR A 8 -14.46 6.33 6.21
N SER A 9 -15.23 6.91 5.28
CA SER A 9 -14.69 7.50 4.07
C SER A 9 -14.59 9.03 4.15
N PHE A 10 -13.53 9.57 3.59
CA PHE A 10 -13.33 11.01 3.49
C PHE A 10 -12.62 11.38 2.19
N LEU A 11 -12.82 12.63 1.75
CA LEU A 11 -12.10 13.20 0.62
C LEU A 11 -10.83 13.86 1.14
N MET A 12 -9.74 13.61 0.43
CA MET A 12 -8.43 14.19 0.70
C MET A 12 -8.03 15.15 -0.42
N THR A 13 -7.37 16.22 -0.01
CA THR A 13 -6.80 17.24 -0.90
C THR A 13 -5.30 17.02 -1.03
N ARG A 14 -4.77 17.18 -2.25
CA ARG A 14 -3.32 17.08 -2.49
C ARG A 14 -2.66 18.37 -2.02
N ALA A 15 -1.75 18.27 -1.06
CA ALA A 15 -0.94 19.41 -0.61
C ALA A 15 0.26 19.64 -1.52
N ALA A 16 0.98 18.57 -1.87
CA ALA A 16 2.22 18.65 -2.61
C ALA A 16 2.51 17.36 -3.38
N THR A 17 3.39 17.47 -4.36
CA THR A 17 4.15 16.36 -4.94
C THR A 17 5.62 16.62 -4.62
N LEU A 18 6.27 15.67 -3.96
CA LEU A 18 7.70 15.70 -3.67
C LEU A 18 8.42 14.97 -4.80
N ASP A 19 9.47 15.59 -5.31
CA ASP A 19 10.21 15.05 -6.44
C ASP A 19 10.84 13.68 -6.13
N PRO A 20 11.02 12.84 -7.16
CA PRO A 20 11.85 11.64 -7.11
C PRO A 20 13.20 11.87 -6.41
N VAL A 21 13.56 10.98 -5.48
CA VAL A 21 14.91 10.91 -4.91
C VAL A 21 15.50 9.55 -5.27
N ASP A 22 16.74 9.52 -5.73
CA ASP A 22 17.49 8.29 -6.08
C ASP A 22 16.76 7.35 -7.06
N GLY A 23 16.04 7.93 -8.03
CA GLY A 23 15.30 7.17 -9.05
C GLY A 23 13.98 6.55 -8.57
N ALA A 24 13.56 6.80 -7.32
CA ALA A 24 12.25 6.40 -6.84
C ALA A 24 11.12 7.27 -7.45
N PRO A 25 9.91 6.75 -7.65
CA PRO A 25 8.73 7.54 -8.02
C PRO A 25 8.46 8.72 -7.08
N ALA A 26 7.87 9.77 -7.62
CA ALA A 26 7.47 10.94 -6.86
C ALA A 26 6.49 10.57 -5.74
N VAL A 27 6.49 11.35 -4.66
CA VAL A 27 5.60 11.14 -3.51
C VAL A 27 4.54 12.22 -3.47
N GLN A 28 3.28 11.82 -3.52
CA GLN A 28 2.14 12.72 -3.34
C GLN A 28 1.75 12.78 -1.86
N VAL A 29 1.59 14.00 -1.35
CA VAL A 29 1.14 14.27 0.01
C VAL A 29 -0.32 14.70 -0.01
N TRP A 30 -1.16 13.95 0.67
CA TRP A 30 -2.60 14.16 0.77
C TRP A 30 -2.99 14.40 2.21
N TYR A 31 -3.96 15.28 2.44
CA TYR A 31 -4.45 15.57 3.79
C TYR A 31 -5.97 15.71 3.84
N THR A 32 -6.52 15.51 5.03
CA THR A 32 -7.93 15.80 5.36
C THR A 32 -8.04 17.14 6.10
N PRO A 33 -9.23 17.75 6.16
CA PRO A 33 -9.46 18.91 7.02
C PRO A 33 -9.27 18.64 8.52
N ALA A 34 -9.36 17.38 8.97
CA ALA A 34 -9.18 16.99 10.36
C ALA A 34 -7.69 16.77 10.74
N GLY A 35 -6.78 16.87 9.78
CA GLY A 35 -5.33 16.84 10.01
C GLY A 35 -4.66 15.51 9.74
N GLU A 36 -5.40 14.48 9.30
CA GLU A 36 -4.77 13.24 8.85
C GLU A 36 -4.01 13.45 7.54
N VAL A 37 -2.81 12.88 7.47
CA VAL A 37 -1.93 12.95 6.30
C VAL A 37 -1.64 11.55 5.78
N VAL A 38 -1.67 11.41 4.46
CA VAL A 38 -1.23 10.21 3.73
C VAL A 38 -0.17 10.62 2.72
N ARG A 39 0.95 9.91 2.71
CA ARG A 39 2.02 10.03 1.72
C ARG A 39 2.05 8.75 0.89
N VAL A 40 1.90 8.92 -0.41
CA VAL A 40 1.76 7.81 -1.36
C VAL A 40 2.64 8.08 -2.57
N ARG A 41 3.39 7.06 -3.02
CA ARG A 41 4.12 7.15 -4.29
C ARG A 41 3.14 7.18 -5.46
N GLU A 42 3.59 7.67 -6.61
CA GLU A 42 2.78 7.64 -7.84
C GLU A 42 2.35 6.23 -8.28
N ASP A 43 3.10 5.21 -7.86
CA ASP A 43 2.75 3.80 -8.05
C ASP A 43 1.74 3.28 -7.01
N GLY A 44 1.13 4.15 -6.20
CA GLY A 44 0.06 3.85 -5.26
C GLY A 44 0.52 3.30 -3.91
N ARG A 45 1.83 3.06 -3.70
CA ARG A 45 2.35 2.49 -2.45
C ARG A 45 2.43 3.53 -1.34
N LEU A 46 1.94 3.18 -0.15
CA LEU A 46 2.05 4.00 1.04
C LEU A 46 3.50 4.11 1.50
N VAL A 47 3.96 5.35 1.68
CA VAL A 47 5.29 5.68 2.22
C VAL A 47 5.23 6.46 3.53
N GLY A 48 4.03 6.82 3.98
CA GLY A 48 3.82 7.26 5.36
C GLY A 48 2.42 7.80 5.64
N THR A 49 2.12 7.94 6.92
CA THR A 49 0.89 8.52 7.45
C THR A 49 1.18 9.37 8.68
N ALA A 50 0.27 10.27 9.00
CA ALA A 50 0.25 10.96 10.29
C ALA A 50 -1.19 11.22 10.71
N GLY A 51 -1.48 11.03 12.01
CA GLY A 51 -2.80 11.29 12.58
C GLY A 51 -3.78 10.14 12.38
N VAL A 52 -3.35 8.99 11.85
CA VAL A 52 -4.22 7.81 11.75
C VAL A 52 -4.39 7.20 13.14
N PRO A 53 -5.63 6.98 13.62
CA PRO A 53 -5.85 6.39 14.93
C PRO A 53 -5.17 5.02 15.05
N GLN A 54 -4.58 4.76 16.22
CA GLN A 54 -3.93 3.51 16.63
C GLN A 54 -2.55 3.23 16.03
N VAL A 55 -2.28 3.61 14.78
CA VAL A 55 -0.99 3.34 14.13
C VAL A 55 -0.70 4.34 13.02
N ASP A 56 0.54 4.80 12.95
CA ASP A 56 1.06 5.59 11.86
C ASP A 56 2.39 5.00 11.36
N TRP A 57 2.59 5.01 10.05
CA TRP A 57 3.91 4.83 9.47
C TRP A 57 4.55 6.20 9.33
N ARG A 58 5.46 6.55 10.24
CA ARG A 58 6.19 7.82 10.13
C ARG A 58 7.02 7.90 8.87
N GLU A 59 7.53 6.76 8.39
CA GLU A 59 8.26 6.63 7.14
C GLU A 59 8.22 5.17 6.68
N ALA A 60 8.11 4.95 5.37
CA ALA A 60 8.29 3.65 4.75
C ALA A 60 9.18 3.81 3.50
N ARG A 61 10.38 3.24 3.58
CA ARG A 61 11.37 3.21 2.51
C ARG A 61 11.21 1.90 1.73
N LEU A 62 11.15 1.99 0.41
CA LEU A 62 10.90 0.86 -0.49
C LEU A 62 12.13 0.67 -1.37
N ASP A 63 12.93 -0.35 -1.11
CA ASP A 63 14.15 -0.64 -1.85
C ASP A 63 13.87 -1.65 -2.98
N GLN A 64 14.21 -1.26 -4.21
CA GLN A 64 13.99 -2.04 -5.44
C GLN A 64 12.53 -2.47 -5.68
N ALA A 65 11.54 -1.67 -5.27
CA ALA A 65 10.14 -1.99 -5.55
C ALA A 65 9.86 -2.04 -7.07
N PRO A 66 9.32 -3.15 -7.60
CA PRO A 66 9.13 -3.30 -9.04
C PRO A 66 7.98 -2.41 -9.55
N THR A 67 8.08 -2.02 -10.81
CA THR A 67 6.96 -1.38 -11.51
C THR A 67 5.85 -2.40 -11.77
N TRP A 68 4.60 -1.93 -11.89
CA TRP A 68 3.47 -2.81 -12.20
C TRP A 68 3.64 -3.49 -13.56
N GLN A 69 4.28 -2.84 -14.53
CA GLN A 69 4.63 -3.44 -15.83
C GLN A 69 5.63 -4.60 -15.69
N GLN A 70 6.65 -4.46 -14.84
CA GLN A 70 7.61 -5.55 -14.59
C GLN A 70 6.91 -6.77 -13.96
N VAL A 71 6.00 -6.54 -13.00
CA VAL A 71 5.23 -7.62 -12.37
C VAL A 71 4.33 -8.32 -13.38
N ALA A 72 3.63 -7.56 -14.22
CA ALA A 72 2.78 -8.13 -15.27
C ALA A 72 3.59 -8.93 -16.30
N ALA A 73 4.76 -8.42 -16.72
CA ALA A 73 5.64 -9.10 -17.65
C ALA A 73 6.16 -10.43 -17.09
N GLN A 74 6.56 -10.46 -15.80
CA GLN A 74 6.99 -11.71 -15.16
C GLN A 74 5.88 -12.75 -15.10
N GLN A 75 4.66 -12.32 -14.77
CA GLN A 75 3.51 -13.22 -14.74
C GLN A 75 3.15 -13.73 -16.14
N ALA A 76 3.25 -12.91 -17.18
CA ALA A 76 3.03 -13.32 -18.56
C ALA A 76 4.10 -14.32 -19.05
N ALA A 77 5.34 -14.16 -18.58
CA ALA A 77 6.46 -15.06 -18.88
C ALA A 77 6.49 -16.32 -17.99
N ASN A 78 5.46 -16.54 -17.14
CA ASN A 78 5.41 -17.63 -16.15
C ASN A 78 6.66 -17.71 -15.26
N GLN A 79 7.23 -16.56 -14.91
CA GLN A 79 8.39 -16.45 -14.03
C GLN A 79 7.97 -16.31 -12.55
N PRO A 80 8.88 -16.56 -11.60
CA PRO A 80 8.62 -16.35 -10.18
C PRO A 80 8.18 -14.91 -9.86
N ALA A 81 7.38 -14.77 -8.80
CA ALA A 81 6.94 -13.47 -8.29
C ALA A 81 8.14 -12.59 -7.89
N LEU A 82 8.03 -11.30 -8.16
CA LEU A 82 9.08 -10.33 -7.83
C LEU A 82 9.05 -10.00 -6.35
N GLN A 83 10.22 -9.64 -5.81
CA GLN A 83 10.36 -9.29 -4.40
C GLN A 83 11.13 -7.99 -4.23
N TYR A 84 10.84 -7.28 -3.14
CA TYR A 84 11.54 -6.07 -2.76
C TYR A 84 11.53 -5.91 -1.23
N THR A 85 12.39 -5.05 -0.69
CA THR A 85 12.46 -4.82 0.77
C THR A 85 11.74 -3.53 1.13
N ARG A 86 10.95 -3.56 2.20
CA ARG A 86 10.34 -2.37 2.79
C ARG A 86 10.85 -2.18 4.20
N GLU A 87 11.37 -1.00 4.51
CA GLU A 87 11.73 -0.61 5.87
C GLU A 87 10.74 0.42 6.40
N ARG A 88 10.20 0.20 7.60
CA ARG A 88 9.13 1.03 8.18
C ARG A 88 9.50 1.53 9.56
N ASP A 89 9.19 2.80 9.81
CA ASP A 89 9.23 3.43 11.12
C ASP A 89 7.78 3.64 11.60
N VAL A 90 7.39 3.00 12.70
CA VAL A 90 6.00 2.87 13.16
C VAL A 90 5.79 3.52 14.52
N THR A 91 4.67 4.22 14.67
CA THR A 91 4.17 4.79 15.92
C THR A 91 2.73 4.34 16.19
N PRO A 92 2.28 4.22 17.45
CA PRO A 92 3.00 4.46 18.71
C PRO A 92 4.07 3.40 19.00
N GLY A 93 4.91 3.63 20.03
CA GLY A 93 5.98 2.70 20.45
C GLY A 93 7.36 2.94 19.84
N TYR A 94 7.47 3.89 18.90
CA TYR A 94 8.74 4.31 18.26
C TYR A 94 9.56 3.15 17.69
N HIS A 95 8.89 2.20 17.03
CA HIS A 95 9.56 1.10 16.36
C HIS A 95 10.23 1.62 15.10
N SER A 96 11.55 1.62 15.05
CA SER A 96 12.30 2.07 13.88
C SER A 96 12.94 0.90 13.14
N GLY A 97 13.01 1.01 11.81
CA GLY A 97 13.76 0.07 10.99
C GLY A 97 13.15 -1.33 10.90
N LEU A 98 11.82 -1.47 11.00
CA LEU A 98 11.16 -2.75 10.79
C LEU A 98 11.26 -3.14 9.32
N ARG A 99 11.91 -4.27 9.01
CA ARG A 99 12.10 -4.71 7.62
C ARG A 99 11.16 -5.83 7.23
N ASP A 100 10.47 -5.63 6.12
CA ASP A 100 9.65 -6.63 5.45
C ASP A 100 10.34 -7.06 4.14
N LEU A 101 10.27 -8.36 3.82
CA LEU A 101 10.38 -8.80 2.43
C LEU A 101 8.97 -8.86 1.85
N VAL A 102 8.75 -8.08 0.80
CA VAL A 102 7.47 -7.97 0.11
C VAL A 102 7.54 -8.77 -1.18
N THR A 103 6.55 -9.64 -1.41
CA THR A 103 6.37 -10.38 -2.66
C THR A 103 5.20 -9.78 -3.43
N VAL A 104 5.41 -9.51 -4.71
CA VAL A 104 4.44 -8.82 -5.58
C VAL A 104 4.03 -9.75 -6.71
N GLN A 105 2.72 -9.89 -6.94
CA GLN A 105 2.19 -10.74 -8.00
C GLN A 105 0.93 -10.13 -8.63
N ALA A 106 0.76 -10.35 -9.94
CA ALA A 106 -0.50 -10.08 -10.62
C ALA A 106 -1.53 -11.14 -10.22
N VAL A 107 -2.78 -10.71 -10.02
CA VAL A 107 -3.91 -11.57 -9.67
C VAL A 107 -5.07 -11.29 -10.60
N ARG A 108 -5.91 -12.29 -10.86
CA ARG A 108 -7.14 -12.10 -11.63
C ARG A 108 -8.17 -11.35 -10.80
N ALA A 109 -9.01 -10.56 -11.47
CA ALA A 109 -10.20 -10.04 -10.83
C ALA A 109 -11.07 -11.21 -10.32
N THR A 110 -11.36 -11.25 -9.02
CA THR A 110 -12.23 -12.26 -8.41
C THR A 110 -13.51 -11.60 -7.90
N SER A 111 -14.56 -12.38 -7.65
CA SER A 111 -15.81 -11.88 -7.05
C SER A 111 -15.65 -11.30 -5.62
N ARG A 112 -14.45 -11.39 -5.02
CA ARG A 112 -14.09 -10.74 -3.74
C ARG A 112 -13.49 -9.34 -3.92
N MET A 113 -13.52 -8.77 -5.12
CA MET A 113 -13.06 -7.39 -5.31
C MET A 113 -13.76 -6.43 -4.33
N PRO A 114 -13.01 -5.52 -3.71
CA PRO A 114 -13.48 -4.82 -2.52
C PRO A 114 -14.72 -3.99 -2.82
N LYS A 115 -15.78 -4.22 -2.04
CA LYS A 115 -17.02 -3.43 -2.07
C LYS A 115 -16.77 -1.91 -1.90
N ALA A 116 -15.60 -1.54 -1.39
CA ALA A 116 -15.19 -0.16 -1.16
C ALA A 116 -14.83 0.60 -2.44
N MET A 117 -14.51 -0.09 -3.55
CA MET A 117 -14.23 0.54 -4.85
C MET A 117 -15.54 1.02 -5.48
N VAL A 118 -15.61 2.31 -5.80
CA VAL A 118 -16.83 2.96 -6.32
C VAL A 118 -16.60 3.46 -7.74
N GLY A 119 -17.48 3.10 -8.68
CA GLY A 119 -17.65 3.80 -9.96
C GLY A 119 -16.57 3.62 -11.03
N ALA A 120 -15.45 2.94 -10.76
CA ALA A 120 -14.47 2.58 -11.77
C ALA A 120 -14.75 1.19 -12.35
N ALA A 121 -14.59 1.04 -13.68
CA ALA A 121 -14.76 -0.25 -14.37
C ALA A 121 -13.62 -1.21 -13.97
N SER A 122 -13.84 -1.97 -12.91
CA SER A 122 -12.86 -2.94 -12.36
C SER A 122 -12.39 -3.98 -13.38
N GLU A 123 -13.19 -4.23 -14.43
CA GLU A 123 -12.88 -5.15 -15.52
C GLU A 123 -11.75 -4.67 -16.44
N GLN A 124 -11.49 -3.36 -16.49
CA GLN A 124 -10.45 -2.78 -17.33
C GLN A 124 -9.10 -2.63 -16.61
N LEU A 125 -9.05 -3.03 -15.33
CA LEU A 125 -7.88 -2.87 -14.48
C LEU A 125 -7.17 -4.21 -14.29
N GLN A 126 -5.85 -4.17 -14.27
CA GLN A 126 -5.05 -5.29 -13.82
C GLN A 126 -4.90 -5.20 -12.30
N TRP A 127 -5.13 -6.33 -11.64
CA TRP A 127 -5.02 -6.42 -10.19
C TRP A 127 -3.68 -7.01 -9.77
N PHE A 128 -3.14 -6.51 -8.67
CA PHE A 128 -1.89 -6.95 -8.07
C PHE A 128 -2.06 -7.08 -6.56
N THR A 129 -1.33 -8.02 -5.95
CA THR A 129 -1.24 -8.12 -4.50
C THR A 129 0.21 -8.06 -4.03
N GLU A 130 0.39 -7.47 -2.86
CA GLU A 130 1.65 -7.47 -2.13
C GLU A 130 1.46 -8.22 -0.81
N THR A 131 2.28 -9.25 -0.58
CA THR A 131 2.33 -9.98 0.68
C THR A 131 3.66 -9.73 1.36
N SER A 132 3.63 -9.41 2.65
CA SER A 132 4.83 -9.09 3.42
C SER A 132 5.14 -10.16 4.45
N ARG A 133 6.42 -10.51 4.58
CA ARG A 133 6.96 -11.22 5.75
C ARG A 133 7.98 -10.34 6.46
N LEU A 134 7.90 -10.27 7.79
CA LEU A 134 8.93 -9.58 8.58
C LEU A 134 10.25 -10.35 8.50
N LEU A 135 11.34 -9.65 8.21
CA LEU A 135 12.70 -10.20 8.20
C LEU A 135 13.30 -10.26 9.61
N ASP A 136 12.94 -9.32 10.48
CA ASP A 136 13.51 -9.21 11.84
C ASP A 136 12.74 -10.02 12.90
N ALA A 137 11.77 -10.88 12.49
CA ALA A 137 10.97 -11.71 13.40
C ALA A 137 11.82 -12.65 14.29
N ALA A 138 13.04 -13.00 13.86
CA ALA A 138 13.97 -13.79 14.64
C ALA A 138 14.55 -13.06 15.87
N ARG A 139 14.56 -11.72 15.90
CA ARG A 139 15.05 -10.94 17.06
C ARG A 139 14.11 -11.00 18.27
N VAL A 140 12.84 -11.39 18.07
CA VAL A 140 11.82 -11.48 19.13
C VAL A 140 11.82 -12.85 19.82
N ASN A 141 12.44 -13.87 19.22
CA ASN A 141 12.42 -15.26 19.72
C ASN A 141 13.58 -15.63 20.66
N ALA A 142 14.45 -14.69 21.04
CA ALA A 142 15.65 -14.97 21.84
C ALA A 142 15.47 -14.84 23.37
N THR A 143 14.30 -14.44 23.86
CA THR A 143 13.99 -14.37 25.29
C THR A 143 12.76 -15.21 25.62
N ALA A 144 12.89 -16.06 26.63
CA ALA A 144 11.94 -17.08 27.07
C ALA A 144 10.49 -16.57 27.30
N GLN A 145 9.53 -17.49 27.14
CA GLN A 145 8.06 -17.31 27.09
C GLN A 145 7.59 -16.46 25.90
N ALA A 146 6.99 -17.10 24.88
CA ALA A 146 6.45 -16.44 23.68
C ALA A 146 5.58 -15.24 24.05
N PRO A 147 6.11 -13.99 23.97
CA PRO A 147 5.34 -12.83 24.31
C PRO A 147 4.26 -12.68 23.23
N LYS A 148 3.09 -12.17 23.60
CA LYS A 148 2.13 -11.67 22.62
C LYS A 148 2.89 -10.67 21.73
N LEU A 149 3.19 -11.05 20.48
CA LEU A 149 3.88 -10.17 19.53
C LEU A 149 3.12 -8.85 19.48
N ASP A 150 3.84 -7.76 19.73
CA ASP A 150 3.34 -6.41 19.53
C ASP A 150 2.69 -6.33 18.14
N PRO A 151 1.47 -5.78 17.99
CA PRO A 151 0.76 -5.70 16.72
C PRO A 151 1.59 -5.20 15.53
N VAL A 152 2.62 -4.37 15.77
CA VAL A 152 3.52 -3.87 14.71
C VAL A 152 4.47 -4.95 14.15
N HIS A 153 4.72 -6.02 14.91
CA HIS A 153 5.54 -7.18 14.54
C HIS A 153 4.70 -8.36 14.01
N GLN A 154 3.41 -8.15 13.76
CA GLN A 154 2.59 -9.12 13.06
C GLN A 154 2.73 -8.91 11.54
N PRO A 155 2.67 -9.98 10.73
CA PRO A 155 2.59 -9.85 9.29
C PRO A 155 1.40 -8.97 8.90
N LEU A 156 1.60 -8.03 7.97
CA LEU A 156 0.51 -7.23 7.46
C LEU A 156 -0.40 -8.10 6.57
N PRO A 157 -1.72 -7.86 6.60
CA PRO A 157 -2.62 -8.43 5.61
C PRO A 157 -2.16 -8.09 4.18
N PRO A 158 -2.47 -8.95 3.19
CA PRO A 158 -2.13 -8.67 1.80
C PRO A 158 -2.67 -7.33 1.35
N ALA A 159 -1.80 -6.50 0.77
CA ALA A 159 -2.25 -5.30 0.08
C ALA A 159 -2.75 -5.66 -1.33
N LEU A 160 -3.67 -4.85 -1.85
CA LEU A 160 -4.31 -5.04 -3.14
C LEU A 160 -4.25 -3.74 -3.94
N TYR A 161 -3.95 -3.82 -5.23
CA TYR A 161 -3.84 -2.67 -6.13
C TYR A 161 -4.58 -2.96 -7.43
N ALA A 162 -5.35 -1.98 -7.91
CA ALA A 162 -5.98 -1.99 -9.22
C ALA A 162 -5.34 -0.92 -10.09
N VAL A 163 -4.72 -1.34 -11.20
CA VAL A 163 -3.86 -0.50 -12.02
C VAL A 163 -4.39 -0.46 -13.45
N ASP A 164 -4.49 0.75 -14.02
CA ASP A 164 -4.72 0.92 -15.44
C ASP A 164 -3.39 0.70 -16.16
N MET A 165 -3.22 -0.46 -16.79
CA MET A 165 -1.96 -0.82 -17.45
C MET A 165 -1.62 0.06 -18.66
N ARG A 166 -2.58 0.81 -19.21
CA ARG A 166 -2.32 1.75 -20.33
C ARG A 166 -1.59 2.99 -19.84
N THR A 167 -1.91 3.46 -18.64
CA THR A 167 -1.34 4.69 -18.05
C THR A 167 -0.30 4.41 -16.96
N GLY A 168 -0.29 3.19 -16.41
CA GLY A 168 0.48 2.82 -15.23
C GLY A 168 -0.09 3.37 -13.91
N GLN A 169 -1.22 4.09 -13.95
CA GLN A 169 -1.80 4.72 -12.77
C GLN A 169 -2.59 3.74 -11.91
N VAL A 170 -2.45 3.88 -10.60
CA VAL A 170 -3.23 3.12 -9.62
C VAL A 170 -4.58 3.80 -9.40
N ALA A 171 -5.66 3.12 -9.80
CA ALA A 171 -7.02 3.61 -9.63
C ALA A 171 -7.57 3.32 -8.22
N TYR A 172 -7.12 2.21 -7.62
CA TYR A 172 -7.50 1.77 -6.29
C TYR A 172 -6.33 1.06 -5.60
N SER A 173 -6.18 1.24 -4.29
CA SER A 173 -5.36 0.38 -3.45
C SER A 173 -6.01 0.13 -2.10
N GLU A 174 -5.70 -1.01 -1.50
CA GLU A 174 -5.99 -1.34 -0.11
C GLU A 174 -4.70 -1.83 0.54
N GLN A 175 -4.27 -1.15 1.60
CA GLN A 175 -2.98 -1.38 2.24
C GLN A 175 -3.17 -1.28 3.75
N CYS A 176 -2.46 -2.11 4.50
CA CYS A 176 -2.60 -2.15 5.95
C CYS A 176 -1.38 -1.59 6.66
N LEU A 177 -1.61 -0.69 7.62
CA LEU A 177 -0.59 -0.13 8.49
C LEU A 177 -0.23 -1.09 9.64
N SER A 178 -1.21 -1.91 10.05
CA SER A 178 -1.09 -2.99 11.04
C SER A 178 -2.03 -4.14 10.69
N ALA A 179 -2.05 -5.20 11.51
CA ALA A 179 -2.97 -6.32 11.32
C ALA A 179 -4.47 -5.95 11.35
N SER A 180 -4.82 -4.82 11.97
CA SER A 180 -6.21 -4.39 12.19
C SER A 180 -6.56 -3.04 11.56
N VAL A 181 -5.58 -2.30 11.03
CA VAL A 181 -5.79 -0.97 10.46
C VAL A 181 -5.38 -0.98 9.00
N CYS A 182 -6.39 -0.93 8.13
CA CYS A 182 -6.22 -0.84 6.68
C CYS A 182 -6.82 0.45 6.14
N ILE A 183 -6.17 0.96 5.09
CA ILE A 183 -6.53 2.16 4.36
C ILE A 183 -6.81 1.75 2.93
N THR A 184 -7.98 2.14 2.42
CA THR A 184 -8.24 2.10 0.98
C THR A 184 -8.02 3.48 0.40
N LEU A 185 -7.36 3.58 -0.74
CA LEU A 185 -7.17 4.82 -1.50
C LEU A 185 -7.78 4.64 -2.88
N GLN A 186 -8.56 5.61 -3.32
CA GLN A 186 -9.17 5.61 -4.64
C GLN A 186 -9.01 6.98 -5.32
N ALA A 187 -8.62 6.97 -6.60
CA ALA A 187 -8.65 8.16 -7.42
C ALA A 187 -10.07 8.76 -7.40
N TRP A 188 -10.16 10.09 -7.21
CA TRP A 188 -11.44 10.79 -7.13
C TRP A 188 -11.41 12.11 -7.91
N PRO A 189 -12.41 12.40 -8.77
CA PRO A 189 -13.55 11.53 -9.11
C PRO A 189 -13.09 10.21 -9.77
N PRO A 190 -13.88 9.12 -9.67
CA PRO A 190 -13.53 7.87 -10.33
C PRO A 190 -13.46 8.11 -11.84
N ALA A 191 -12.49 7.47 -12.50
CA ALA A 191 -12.40 7.52 -13.95
C ALA A 191 -13.70 6.96 -14.55
N THR A 192 -14.46 7.80 -15.24
CA THR A 192 -15.61 7.37 -16.03
C THR A 192 -15.12 6.51 -17.18
N PRO A 193 -15.76 5.36 -17.47
CA PRO A 193 -15.49 4.64 -18.70
C PRO A 193 -15.74 5.58 -19.90
N PRO A 194 -14.94 5.51 -20.97
CA PRO A 194 -15.28 6.22 -22.20
C PRO A 194 -16.68 5.77 -22.66
N ALA A 195 -17.48 6.73 -23.12
CA ALA A 195 -18.81 6.44 -23.69
C ALA A 195 -18.66 5.44 -24.86
N PRO A 196 -19.62 4.51 -25.02
CA PRO A 196 -19.60 3.52 -26.10
C PRO A 196 -19.64 4.16 -27.49
#